data_AF-A0A261FKY5-F1
#
_entry.id   AF-A0A261FKY5-F1
#
_cell.length_a   1.000
_cell.length_b   1.000
_cell.length_c   1.000
_cell.angle_alpha   90.00
_cell.angle_beta   90.00
_cell.angle_gamma   90.00
#
_symmetry.space_group_name_H-M   'P 1'
#
loop_
_entity.id
_entity.type
_entity.pdbx_description
1 polymer ?
#
loop_
_entity_poly.entity_id
_entity_poly.type
_entity_poly.pdbx_seq_one_letter_code
_entity_poly.pdbx_strand_id
1 'polypeptide(L)'
;MARRWTPQRFVRLRRARVMACVAAVVLSSGTVFGITARKAVALNVNGETTTVITYATTTARLLEEQGIDVKTHDLVETSSGETLANHAVVTVRSAYQTTITIDGTEVPFWTVATSAEQLLGFFEENNANAAKVTVNIDNIYNQLTGGLVINESGPVTVIADGTSSEAPNGKLPAASILDSKGITLNKEDRVSVEKNDGETILRVQRVTHGEETRTVEIPFDTQTIIDPNLASGQSEIRQQGENGEKQQVYDVTYVDGVAESETLKSETVTRMAVDQIIAVGPQATSDPTDTSNGQADSGSNTTPDESGSSNGDSSGSDSNGGSGTDSGTTGGGSSSGGSSSGGSSSGGDSGSSGGSSSGGSSSGGSSSGGSSSGDSSASQGRLWHPTPAQAQTYAAGAAAQRGWTGNEWTCLYNLWMRESSWLWYAENPYSGAYGIPQSLPGDKMATFGANWRDDAAVQIDWGLSYIAQRYGSPSQAWAHSEEVGWY
;
A
#
# COMPACT_ATOMS: atom_id res chain seq x y z
N MET A 1 91.76 -8.71 -42.48
CA MET A 1 90.45 -9.41 -42.60
C MET A 1 89.31 -8.40 -42.55
N ALA A 2 88.82 -7.96 -43.71
CA ALA A 2 87.70 -7.01 -43.79
C ALA A 2 86.38 -7.76 -43.51
N ARG A 3 85.75 -7.49 -42.36
CA ARG A 3 84.42 -8.01 -42.05
C ARG A 3 83.41 -7.36 -43.00
N ARG A 4 83.02 -8.09 -44.07
CA ARG A 4 81.92 -7.70 -44.97
C ARG A 4 80.65 -7.53 -44.13
N TRP A 5 80.26 -6.28 -43.90
CA TRP A 5 78.99 -5.96 -43.24
C TRP A 5 77.86 -6.28 -44.22
N THR A 6 77.09 -7.32 -43.90
CA THR A 6 75.94 -7.71 -44.73
C THR A 6 74.77 -6.74 -44.51
N PRO A 7 74.08 -6.28 -45.58
CA PRO A 7 72.95 -5.35 -45.48
C PRO A 7 71.81 -5.87 -44.58
N GLN A 8 71.69 -7.19 -44.41
CA GLN A 8 70.76 -7.81 -43.47
C GLN A 8 71.01 -7.42 -42.00
N ARG A 9 72.27 -7.18 -41.59
CA ARG A 9 72.60 -6.78 -40.20
C ARG A 9 72.17 -5.34 -39.91
N PHE A 10 72.29 -4.44 -40.88
CA PHE A 10 71.78 -3.07 -40.78
C PHE A 10 70.25 -3.03 -40.68
N VAL A 11 69.56 -3.82 -41.51
CA VAL A 11 68.09 -3.92 -41.47
C VAL A 11 67.63 -4.53 -40.14
N ARG A 12 68.30 -5.57 -39.64
CA ARG A 12 67.99 -6.17 -38.31
C ARG A 12 68.23 -5.17 -37.17
N LEU A 13 69.34 -4.42 -37.17
CA LEU A 13 69.61 -3.40 -36.14
C LEU A 13 68.65 -2.22 -36.21
N ARG A 14 68.25 -1.79 -37.41
CA ARG A 14 67.24 -0.73 -37.58
C ARG A 14 65.86 -1.19 -37.10
N ARG A 15 65.45 -2.41 -37.43
CA ARG A 15 64.22 -3.03 -36.90
C ARG A 15 64.26 -3.18 -35.38
N ALA A 16 65.39 -3.62 -34.81
CA ALA A 16 65.56 -3.71 -33.36
C ALA A 16 65.46 -2.35 -32.67
N ARG A 17 66.05 -1.28 -33.24
CA ARG A 17 65.92 0.09 -32.71
C ARG A 17 64.49 0.60 -32.80
N VAL A 18 63.79 0.37 -33.91
CA VAL A 18 62.38 0.75 -34.06
C VAL A 18 61.51 0.00 -33.05
N MET A 19 61.71 -1.31 -32.88
CA MET A 19 61.00 -2.09 -31.87
C MET A 19 61.28 -1.62 -30.45
N ALA A 20 62.53 -1.24 -30.14
CA ALA A 20 62.89 -0.68 -28.84
C ALA A 20 62.23 0.69 -28.59
N CYS A 21 62.15 1.56 -29.61
CA CYS A 21 61.43 2.83 -29.50
C CYS A 21 59.92 2.63 -29.33
N VAL A 22 59.30 1.71 -30.08
CA VAL A 22 57.88 1.37 -29.92
C VAL A 22 57.62 0.82 -28.52
N ALA A 23 58.46 -0.11 -28.04
CA ALA A 23 58.34 -0.65 -26.68
C ALA A 23 58.48 0.43 -25.61
N ALA A 24 59.43 1.37 -25.77
CA ALA A 24 59.62 2.48 -24.84
C ALA A 24 58.41 3.43 -24.84
N VAL A 25 57.83 3.75 -26.00
CA VAL A 25 56.63 4.58 -26.10
C VAL A 25 55.44 3.89 -25.43
N VAL A 26 55.19 2.61 -25.75
CA VAL A 26 54.09 1.83 -25.15
C VAL A 26 54.24 1.74 -23.63
N LEU A 27 55.46 1.46 -23.13
CA LEU A 27 55.72 1.43 -21.69
C LEU A 27 55.48 2.80 -21.07
N SER A 28 56.02 3.86 -21.65
CA SER A 28 55.85 5.23 -21.13
C SER A 28 54.37 5.65 -21.09
N SER A 29 53.62 5.42 -22.17
CA SER A 29 52.18 5.71 -22.26
C SER A 29 51.38 4.87 -21.27
N GLY A 30 51.73 3.60 -21.07
CA GLY A 30 51.10 2.73 -20.07
C GLY A 30 51.32 3.24 -18.64
N THR A 31 52.54 3.64 -18.27
CA THR A 31 52.82 4.23 -16.96
C THR A 31 52.10 5.56 -16.74
N VAL A 32 52.07 6.43 -17.76
CA VAL A 32 51.34 7.71 -17.65
C VAL A 32 49.85 7.44 -17.48
N PHE A 33 49.26 6.54 -18.27
CA PHE A 33 47.85 6.16 -18.15
C PHE A 33 47.52 5.60 -16.76
N GLY A 34 48.35 4.70 -16.22
CA GLY A 34 48.17 4.18 -14.86
C GLY A 34 48.24 5.26 -13.78
N ILE A 35 49.09 6.27 -13.94
CA ILE A 35 49.17 7.37 -12.97
C ILE A 35 48.01 8.35 -13.11
N THR A 36 47.48 8.57 -14.32
CA THR A 36 46.39 9.52 -14.56
C THR A 36 45.00 8.90 -14.40
N ALA A 37 44.87 7.59 -14.57
CA ALA A 37 43.59 6.88 -14.43
C ALA A 37 43.22 6.60 -12.97
N ARG A 38 44.20 6.66 -12.05
CA ARG A 38 43.98 6.47 -10.61
C ARG A 38 43.17 7.64 -10.04
N LYS A 39 42.19 7.32 -9.21
CA LYS A 39 41.31 8.29 -8.57
C LYS A 39 41.29 8.03 -7.07
N ALA A 40 41.29 9.10 -6.28
CA ALA A 40 40.95 9.07 -4.88
C ALA A 40 39.52 9.57 -4.73
N VAL A 41 38.63 8.76 -4.18
CA VAL A 41 37.20 9.05 -4.03
C VAL A 41 36.86 8.98 -2.54
N ALA A 42 36.12 9.97 -2.05
CA ALA A 42 35.53 9.90 -0.73
C ALA A 42 34.23 9.11 -0.82
N LEU A 43 34.17 7.94 -0.20
CA LEU A 43 33.02 7.05 -0.19
C LEU A 43 32.34 7.14 1.18
N ASN A 44 31.15 7.73 1.23
CA ASN A 44 30.29 7.77 2.40
C ASN A 44 29.24 6.65 2.31
N VAL A 45 29.27 5.70 3.23
CA VAL A 45 28.26 4.62 3.31
C VAL A 45 27.54 4.77 4.63
N ASN A 46 26.25 5.09 4.58
CA ASN A 46 25.39 5.22 5.77
C ASN A 46 25.99 6.16 6.85
N GLY A 47 26.65 7.24 6.42
CA GLY A 47 27.27 8.23 7.32
C GLY A 47 28.76 8.01 7.59
N GLU A 48 29.31 6.82 7.32
CA GLU A 48 30.74 6.54 7.50
C GLU A 48 31.54 6.91 6.24
N THR A 49 32.45 7.89 6.35
CA THR A 49 33.28 8.34 5.22
C THR A 49 34.63 7.65 5.20
N THR A 50 34.93 6.95 4.12
CA THR A 50 36.25 6.36 3.84
C THR A 50 36.85 6.96 2.56
N THR A 51 38.18 6.95 2.43
CA THR A 51 38.85 7.33 1.18
C THR A 51 39.28 6.08 0.44
N VAL A 52 38.76 5.90 -0.78
CA VAL A 52 39.04 4.74 -1.63
C VAL A 52 39.88 5.15 -2.83
N ILE A 53 40.93 4.39 -3.11
CA ILE A 53 41.72 4.54 -4.35
C ILE A 53 41.19 3.54 -5.38
N THR A 54 40.72 4.02 -6.52
CA THR A 54 40.12 3.19 -7.57
C THR A 54 40.58 3.60 -8.98
N TYR A 55 40.43 2.68 -9.93
CA TYR A 55 40.55 2.94 -11.37
C TYR A 55 39.18 2.96 -12.07
N ALA A 56 38.09 2.69 -11.34
CA ALA A 56 36.74 2.68 -11.85
C ALA A 56 36.41 3.97 -12.62
N THR A 57 35.62 3.81 -13.68
CA THR A 57 35.10 4.91 -14.50
C THR A 57 33.71 5.34 -14.07
N THR A 58 33.00 4.49 -13.32
CA THR A 58 31.62 4.72 -12.88
C THR A 58 31.48 4.44 -11.38
N THR A 59 30.50 5.07 -10.76
CA THR A 59 30.15 4.84 -9.35
C THR A 59 29.75 3.39 -9.12
N ALA A 60 28.94 2.80 -10.00
CA ALA A 60 28.52 1.41 -9.89
C ALA A 60 29.72 0.44 -9.80
N ARG A 61 30.75 0.66 -10.62
CA ARG A 61 31.95 -0.19 -10.59
C ARG A 61 32.79 0.01 -9.32
N LEU A 62 32.88 1.24 -8.81
CA LEU A 62 33.51 1.50 -7.52
C LEU A 62 32.80 0.74 -6.39
N LEU A 63 31.46 0.78 -6.35
CA LEU A 63 30.68 0.12 -5.30
C LEU A 63 30.84 -1.40 -5.36
N GLU A 64 30.82 -1.98 -6.56
CA GLU A 64 31.09 -3.40 -6.78
C GLU A 64 32.52 -3.79 -6.33
N GLU A 65 33.53 -2.95 -6.64
CA GLU A 65 34.91 -3.14 -6.17
C GLU A 65 35.04 -3.10 -4.65
N GLN A 66 34.19 -2.34 -3.96
CA GLN A 66 34.13 -2.29 -2.50
C GLN A 66 33.20 -3.36 -1.89
N GLY A 67 32.53 -4.18 -2.71
CA GLY A 67 31.58 -5.20 -2.25
C GLY A 67 30.33 -4.61 -1.61
N ILE A 68 29.91 -3.42 -2.05
CA ILE A 68 28.70 -2.74 -1.58
C ILE A 68 27.56 -3.09 -2.53
N ASP A 69 26.66 -3.97 -2.07
CA ASP A 69 25.44 -4.33 -2.79
C ASP A 69 24.37 -3.25 -2.60
N VAL A 70 24.05 -2.55 -3.68
CA VAL A 70 23.03 -1.49 -3.71
C VAL A 70 21.67 -2.10 -4.04
N LYS A 71 20.67 -1.86 -3.19
CA LYS A 71 19.29 -2.31 -3.40
C LYS A 71 18.50 -1.30 -4.24
N THR A 72 17.34 -1.71 -4.74
CA THR A 72 16.45 -0.90 -5.61
C THR A 72 16.08 0.46 -5.03
N HIS A 73 15.94 0.57 -3.71
CA HIS A 73 15.52 1.81 -3.04
C HIS A 73 16.69 2.56 -2.39
N ASP A 74 17.91 2.04 -2.45
CA ASP A 74 19.07 2.72 -1.88
C ASP A 74 19.41 3.97 -2.70
N LEU A 75 19.76 5.05 -2.01
CA LEU A 75 20.19 6.28 -2.66
C LEU A 75 21.69 6.20 -2.93
N VAL A 76 22.08 6.36 -4.19
CA VAL A 76 23.47 6.51 -4.61
C VAL A 76 23.65 7.85 -5.29
N GLU A 77 24.43 8.74 -4.67
CA GLU A 77 24.77 10.04 -5.20
C GLU A 77 26.27 10.13 -5.47
N THR A 78 26.64 10.87 -6.50
CA THR A 78 28.04 11.15 -6.81
C THR A 78 28.18 12.62 -7.20
N SER A 79 29.19 13.27 -6.64
CA SER A 79 29.48 14.68 -6.94
C SER A 79 30.03 14.89 -8.36
N SER A 80 30.36 13.82 -9.09
CA SER A 80 30.95 13.90 -10.44
C SER A 80 30.03 13.47 -11.58
N GLY A 81 28.76 13.16 -11.31
CA GLY A 81 27.80 12.69 -12.31
C GLY A 81 28.11 11.28 -12.83
N GLU A 82 27.77 10.98 -14.09
CA GLU A 82 27.84 9.63 -14.66
C GLU A 82 29.26 9.03 -14.70
N THR A 83 30.28 9.90 -14.86
CA THR A 83 31.68 9.50 -14.87
C THR A 83 32.33 9.83 -13.54
N LEU A 84 32.96 8.83 -12.94
CA LEU A 84 33.64 8.98 -11.66
C LEU A 84 34.92 9.80 -11.85
N ALA A 85 34.97 10.98 -11.24
CA ALA A 85 36.12 11.88 -11.29
C ALA A 85 37.07 11.65 -10.10
N ASN A 86 38.31 12.12 -10.23
CA ASN A 86 39.22 12.17 -9.10
C ASN A 86 38.73 13.20 -8.08
N HIS A 87 38.84 12.89 -6.79
CA HIS A 87 38.30 13.65 -5.66
C HIS A 87 36.76 13.78 -5.64
N ALA A 88 36.05 12.90 -6.35
CA ALA A 88 34.61 12.80 -6.24
C ALA A 88 34.20 12.34 -4.83
N VAL A 89 33.00 12.76 -4.41
CA VAL A 89 32.31 12.23 -3.23
C VAL A 89 31.21 11.31 -3.74
N VAL A 90 31.20 10.07 -3.28
CA VAL A 90 30.14 9.10 -3.53
C VAL A 90 29.44 8.83 -2.22
N THR A 91 28.13 9.06 -2.18
CA THR A 91 27.29 8.82 -1.00
C THR A 91 26.35 7.68 -1.31
N VAL A 92 26.37 6.65 -0.46
CA VAL A 92 25.44 5.53 -0.48
C VAL A 92 24.62 5.55 0.80
N ARG A 93 23.31 5.58 0.67
CA ARG A 93 22.37 5.45 1.78
C ARG A 93 21.46 4.27 1.55
N SER A 94 21.53 3.30 2.45
CA SER A 94 20.66 2.14 2.44
C SER A 94 19.24 2.56 2.84
N ALA A 95 18.26 2.21 2.02
CA ALA A 95 16.87 2.45 2.33
C ALA A 95 16.32 1.38 3.27
N TYR A 96 15.42 1.81 4.15
CA TYR A 96 14.65 0.95 5.02
C TYR A 96 13.16 1.18 4.83
N GLN A 97 12.36 0.15 5.05
CA GLN A 97 10.91 0.23 4.95
C GLN A 97 10.33 0.66 6.30
N THR A 98 9.46 1.66 6.27
CA THR A 98 8.70 2.18 7.41
C THR A 98 7.25 2.41 6.98
N THR A 99 6.36 2.61 7.94
CA THR A 99 4.93 2.81 7.70
C THR A 99 4.54 4.16 8.26
N ILE A 100 3.78 4.95 7.50
CA ILE A 100 3.15 6.16 8.03
C ILE A 100 1.67 5.93 8.24
N THR A 101 1.15 6.36 9.39
CA THR A 101 -0.26 6.38 9.70
C THR A 101 -0.77 7.82 9.61
N ILE A 102 -1.73 8.05 8.72
CA ILE A 102 -2.44 9.33 8.59
C ILE A 102 -3.91 9.06 8.86
N ASP A 103 -4.45 9.64 9.93
CA ASP A 103 -5.85 9.45 10.36
C ASP A 103 -6.31 7.98 10.42
N GLY A 104 -5.40 7.09 10.87
CA GLY A 104 -5.65 5.64 10.99
C GLY A 104 -5.43 4.83 9.70
N THR A 105 -5.09 5.46 8.58
CA THR A 105 -4.69 4.76 7.35
C THR A 105 -3.19 4.54 7.31
N GLU A 106 -2.76 3.28 7.23
CA GLU A 106 -1.35 2.91 7.12
C GLU A 106 -0.88 2.91 5.67
N VAL A 107 0.25 3.57 5.41
CA VAL A 107 0.89 3.61 4.09
C VAL A 107 2.36 3.19 4.24
N PRO A 108 2.78 2.03 3.71
CA PRO A 108 4.17 1.63 3.73
C PRO A 108 4.98 2.44 2.72
N PHE A 109 6.12 3.01 3.13
CA PHE A 109 7.05 3.73 2.26
C PHE A 109 8.52 3.34 2.55
N TRP A 110 9.39 3.37 1.54
CA TRP A 110 10.82 3.08 1.70
C TRP A 110 11.47 4.42 1.98
N THR A 111 12.48 4.53 2.83
CA THR A 111 13.14 5.80 3.10
C THR A 111 14.62 5.67 3.41
N VAL A 112 15.39 6.69 3.03
CA VAL A 112 16.77 6.94 3.44
C VAL A 112 16.87 8.10 4.44
N ALA A 113 15.72 8.60 4.93
CA ALA A 113 15.69 9.71 5.88
C ALA A 113 16.51 9.36 7.13
N THR A 114 17.29 10.33 7.60
CA THR A 114 18.11 10.17 8.80
C THR A 114 17.41 10.72 10.04
N SER A 115 16.21 11.31 9.90
CA SER A 115 15.45 11.88 11.01
C SER A 115 13.95 11.59 10.89
N ALA A 116 13.32 11.18 12.00
CA ALA A 116 11.87 11.05 12.11
C ALA A 116 11.18 12.42 12.07
N GLU A 117 11.83 13.48 12.55
CA GLU A 117 11.34 14.86 12.46
C GLU A 117 11.23 15.33 11.01
N GLN A 118 12.20 14.98 10.16
CA GLN A 118 12.16 15.29 8.72
C GLN A 118 10.93 14.65 8.06
N LEU A 119 10.62 13.40 8.43
CA LEU A 119 9.46 12.70 7.92
C LEU A 119 8.16 13.31 8.47
N LEU A 120 8.07 13.53 9.78
CA LEU A 120 6.86 14.10 10.41
C LEU A 120 6.56 15.50 9.91
N GLY A 121 7.53 16.41 9.92
CA GLY A 121 7.33 17.79 9.45
C GLY A 121 6.88 17.83 7.99
N PHE A 122 7.42 16.94 7.16
CA PHE A 122 7.02 16.81 5.77
C PHE A 122 5.54 16.41 5.60
N PHE A 123 5.06 15.41 6.36
CA PHE A 123 3.67 14.97 6.25
C PHE A 123 2.68 15.91 6.93
N GLU A 124 3.09 16.59 8.00
CA GLU A 124 2.34 17.69 8.64
C GLU A 124 2.13 18.86 7.68
N GLU A 125 3.18 19.30 6.98
CA GLU A 125 3.12 20.40 6.01
C GLU A 125 2.20 20.07 4.82
N ASN A 126 2.15 18.81 4.40
CA ASN A 126 1.43 18.39 3.21
C ASN A 126 0.01 17.90 3.46
N ASN A 127 -0.33 17.56 4.70
CA ASN A 127 -1.66 17.17 5.11
C ASN A 127 -2.13 18.04 6.26
N ALA A 128 -2.24 19.36 6.03
CA ALA A 128 -2.63 20.33 7.05
C ALA A 128 -4.02 20.09 7.70
N ASN A 129 -4.84 19.19 7.13
CA ASN A 129 -6.12 18.75 7.68
C ASN A 129 -6.05 17.41 8.44
N ALA A 130 -4.90 16.72 8.42
CA ALA A 130 -4.75 15.47 9.16
C ALA A 130 -4.78 15.77 10.65
N ALA A 131 -5.63 15.05 11.38
CA ALA A 131 -5.74 15.21 12.82
C ALA A 131 -4.51 14.62 13.53
N LYS A 132 -3.88 13.61 12.93
CA LYS A 132 -2.70 12.96 13.46
C LYS A 132 -1.84 12.32 12.39
N VAL A 133 -0.53 12.56 12.45
CA VAL A 133 0.48 11.90 11.64
C VAL A 133 1.42 11.11 12.56
N THR A 134 1.63 9.84 12.26
CA THR A 134 2.48 8.95 13.05
C THR A 134 3.39 8.14 12.15
N VAL A 135 4.67 8.07 12.46
CA VAL A 135 5.64 7.23 11.75
C VAL A 135 5.88 5.97 12.59
N ASN A 136 5.45 4.83 12.07
CA ASN A 136 5.69 3.51 12.66
C ASN A 136 7.03 2.97 12.17
N ILE A 137 7.89 2.62 13.12
CA ILE A 137 9.23 2.11 12.88
C ILE A 137 9.18 0.60 13.15
N ASP A 138 8.82 -0.15 12.11
CA ASP A 138 8.79 -1.61 12.17
C ASP A 138 10.23 -2.16 12.20
N ASN A 139 10.50 -3.14 13.06
CA ASN A 139 11.80 -3.83 13.16
C ASN A 139 12.97 -2.95 13.67
N ILE A 140 12.82 -2.52 14.93
CA ILE A 140 13.75 -1.68 15.69
C ILE A 140 15.20 -2.18 15.66
N TYR A 141 15.45 -3.49 15.75
CA TYR A 141 16.79 -4.00 15.99
C TYR A 141 17.78 -3.83 14.83
N ASN A 142 17.31 -3.81 13.58
CA ASN A 142 18.18 -3.64 12.41
C ASN A 142 18.06 -2.24 11.76
N GLN A 143 16.95 -1.53 11.98
CA GLN A 143 16.72 -0.20 11.39
C GLN A 143 17.14 0.95 12.32
N LEU A 144 17.01 0.80 13.65
CA LEU A 144 17.44 1.83 14.61
C LEU A 144 18.93 1.79 14.94
N THR A 145 19.64 0.74 14.52
CA THR A 145 21.12 0.70 14.49
C THR A 145 21.72 1.58 13.40
N GLY A 146 20.92 2.06 12.44
CA GLY A 146 21.35 2.88 11.29
C GLY A 146 21.36 4.39 11.51
N GLY A 147 21.01 4.89 12.70
CA GLY A 147 21.14 6.32 13.01
C GLY A 147 19.92 7.20 12.72
N LEU A 148 18.69 6.65 12.74
CA LEU A 148 17.47 7.46 12.66
C LEU A 148 17.32 8.35 13.90
N VAL A 149 17.65 9.62 13.74
CA VAL A 149 17.49 10.68 14.74
C VAL A 149 16.01 10.93 15.00
N ILE A 150 15.63 11.15 16.26
CA ILE A 150 14.20 11.31 16.60
C ILE A 150 13.78 12.78 16.59
N ASN A 151 14.62 13.67 17.11
CA ASN A 151 14.38 15.12 17.09
C ASN A 151 15.73 15.87 17.03
N GLU A 152 15.97 16.63 15.95
CA GLU A 152 17.24 17.32 15.75
C GLU A 152 17.42 18.54 16.66
N SER A 153 16.35 19.08 17.24
CA SER A 153 16.39 20.39 17.91
C SER A 153 15.79 20.43 19.32
N GLY A 154 15.15 19.36 19.79
CA GLY A 154 14.43 19.37 21.07
C GLY A 154 14.50 18.08 21.90
N PRO A 155 13.94 18.14 23.12
CA PRO A 155 13.70 16.95 23.92
C PRO A 155 12.68 16.03 23.23
N VAL A 156 12.72 14.76 23.58
CA VAL A 156 11.78 13.73 23.13
C VAL A 156 11.04 13.17 24.32
N THR A 157 9.72 13.21 24.29
CA THR A 157 8.90 12.57 25.31
C THR A 157 8.75 11.10 24.99
N VAL A 158 9.28 10.26 25.87
CA VAL A 158 9.27 8.80 25.74
C VAL A 158 8.11 8.25 26.54
N ILE A 159 7.19 7.58 25.85
CA ILE A 159 6.04 6.90 26.47
C ILE A 159 6.23 5.40 26.29
N ALA A 160 6.37 4.68 27.40
CA ALA A 160 6.47 3.22 27.42
C ALA A 160 5.84 2.68 28.69
N ASP A 161 5.17 1.53 28.61
CA ASP A 161 4.60 0.83 29.78
C ASP A 161 3.67 1.74 30.62
N GLY A 162 2.89 2.59 29.95
CA GLY A 162 2.01 3.58 30.59
C GLY A 162 2.72 4.73 31.31
N THR A 163 4.05 4.80 31.25
CA THR A 163 4.87 5.83 31.89
C THR A 163 5.42 6.82 30.86
N SER A 164 5.41 8.11 31.20
CA SER A 164 6.02 9.18 30.39
C SER A 164 7.33 9.65 31.02
N SER A 165 8.37 9.83 30.21
CA SER A 165 9.67 10.35 30.63
C SER A 165 10.32 11.21 29.54
N GLU A 166 11.10 12.22 29.91
CA GLU A 166 11.71 13.13 28.93
C GLU A 166 13.17 12.78 28.63
N ALA A 167 13.52 12.63 27.36
CA ALA A 167 14.88 12.47 26.88
C ALA A 167 15.40 13.83 26.33
N PRO A 168 16.33 14.50 27.03
CA PRO A 168 16.74 15.87 26.67
C PRO A 168 17.57 15.97 25.38
N ASN A 169 18.07 14.85 24.86
CA ASN A 169 18.84 14.82 23.63
C ASN A 169 18.15 13.96 22.56
N GLY A 170 17.26 14.59 21.78
CA GLY A 170 16.56 13.95 20.67
C GLY A 170 17.45 13.57 19.48
N LYS A 171 18.70 14.06 19.43
CA LYS A 171 19.67 13.75 18.36
C LYS A 171 20.16 12.31 18.39
N LEU A 172 19.86 11.59 19.46
CA LEU A 172 20.22 10.20 19.60
C LEU A 172 19.23 9.31 18.84
N PRO A 173 19.67 8.15 18.32
CA PRO A 173 18.77 7.15 17.79
C PRO A 173 17.74 6.70 18.83
N ALA A 174 16.54 6.30 18.41
CA ALA A 174 15.50 5.81 19.34
C ALA A 174 16.02 4.72 20.28
N ALA A 175 16.82 3.77 19.78
CA ALA A 175 17.41 2.72 20.60
C ALA A 175 18.25 3.29 21.76
N SER A 176 19.12 4.27 21.50
CA SER A 176 19.94 4.93 22.52
C SER A 176 19.09 5.74 23.51
N ILE A 177 18.01 6.36 23.03
CA ILE A 177 17.05 7.07 23.89
C ILE A 177 16.38 6.06 24.84
N LEU A 178 15.88 4.95 24.32
CA LEU A 178 15.21 3.91 25.10
C LEU A 178 16.15 3.23 26.11
N ASP A 179 17.38 2.91 25.69
CA ASP A 179 18.42 2.36 26.56
C ASP A 179 18.74 3.31 27.73
N SER A 180 18.83 4.62 27.45
CA SER A 180 19.06 5.64 28.50
C SER A 180 17.93 5.71 29.53
N LYS A 181 16.73 5.24 29.16
CA LYS A 181 15.55 5.14 30.04
C LYS A 181 15.38 3.76 30.66
N GLY A 182 16.27 2.81 30.36
CA GLY A 182 16.17 1.43 30.83
C GLY A 182 15.03 0.65 30.18
N ILE A 183 14.55 1.09 29.01
CA ILE A 183 13.48 0.43 28.27
C ILE A 183 14.11 -0.55 27.30
N THR A 184 14.00 -1.84 27.58
CA THR A 184 14.39 -2.90 26.65
C THR A 184 13.18 -3.35 25.84
N LEU A 185 13.36 -3.47 24.53
CA LEU A 185 12.32 -3.91 23.60
C LEU A 185 12.34 -5.42 23.42
N ASN A 186 11.16 -6.02 23.33
CA ASN A 186 11.02 -7.40 22.88
C ASN A 186 11.04 -7.47 21.35
N LYS A 187 11.13 -8.69 20.82
CA LYS A 187 11.21 -8.93 19.36
C LYS A 187 10.03 -8.37 18.58
N GLU A 188 8.84 -8.35 19.20
CA GLU A 188 7.58 -7.98 18.56
C GLU A 188 7.07 -6.62 19.02
N ASP A 189 7.75 -5.96 19.97
CA ASP A 189 7.38 -4.62 20.41
C ASP A 189 7.50 -3.62 19.26
N ARG A 190 6.54 -2.69 19.20
CA ARG A 190 6.47 -1.67 18.15
C ARG A 190 6.93 -0.33 18.71
N VAL A 191 7.55 0.48 17.87
CA VAL A 191 7.97 1.84 18.20
C VAL A 191 7.42 2.78 17.17
N SER A 192 6.83 3.88 17.64
CA SER A 192 6.34 4.94 16.77
C SER A 192 6.85 6.30 17.24
N VAL A 193 7.00 7.21 16.28
CA VAL A 193 7.30 8.61 16.53
C VAL A 193 6.15 9.43 16.00
N GLU A 194 5.60 10.27 16.87
CA GLU A 194 4.55 11.22 16.54
C GLU A 194 4.97 12.61 17.02
N LYS A 195 4.39 13.64 16.42
CA LYS A 195 4.57 15.01 16.89
C LYS A 195 3.19 15.57 17.23
N ASN A 196 3.08 16.16 18.41
CA ASN A 196 1.82 16.66 18.95
C ASN A 196 2.05 18.02 19.58
N ASP A 197 1.35 19.06 19.13
CA ASP A 197 1.52 20.44 19.60
C ASP A 197 2.98 20.95 19.62
N GLY A 198 3.81 20.45 18.69
CA GLY A 198 5.24 20.77 18.59
C GLY A 198 6.17 19.91 19.48
N GLU A 199 5.61 19.05 20.31
CA GLU A 199 6.34 18.05 21.11
C GLU A 199 6.56 16.76 20.31
N THR A 200 7.79 16.25 20.29
CA THR A 200 8.08 14.95 19.66
C THR A 200 7.93 13.84 20.69
N ILE A 201 7.06 12.87 20.38
CA ILE A 201 6.73 11.74 21.25
C ILE A 201 7.28 10.47 20.61
N LEU A 202 8.11 9.75 21.35
CA LEU A 202 8.57 8.40 21.04
C LEU A 202 7.74 7.42 21.87
N ARG A 203 6.89 6.63 21.22
CA ARG A 203 6.00 5.67 21.88
C ARG A 203 6.50 4.25 21.65
N VAL A 204 6.53 3.46 22.73
CA VAL A 204 6.74 2.02 22.70
C VAL A 204 5.41 1.35 22.97
N GLN A 205 5.04 0.39 22.12
CA GLN A 205 3.85 -0.43 22.29
C GLN A 205 4.27 -1.87 22.56
N ARG A 206 3.79 -2.44 23.67
CA ARG A 206 4.11 -3.82 24.05
C ARG A 206 3.21 -4.78 23.29
N VAL A 207 3.81 -5.69 22.53
CA VAL A 207 3.07 -6.73 21.81
C VAL A 207 3.18 -8.03 22.57
N THR A 208 2.03 -8.62 22.89
CA THR A 208 1.95 -9.91 23.59
C THR A 208 0.90 -10.80 22.95
N HIS A 209 1.04 -12.12 23.14
CA HIS A 209 0.12 -13.12 22.61
C HIS A 209 -0.49 -13.92 23.75
N GLY A 210 -1.77 -14.26 23.61
CA GLY A 210 -2.50 -15.07 24.57
C GLY A 210 -3.60 -15.90 23.89
N GLU A 211 -4.21 -16.79 24.67
CA GLU A 211 -5.36 -17.57 24.23
C GLU A 211 -6.62 -17.13 24.99
N GLU A 212 -7.71 -16.87 24.27
CA GLU A 212 -9.02 -16.63 24.86
C GLU A 212 -9.98 -17.77 24.50
N THR A 213 -10.75 -18.21 25.49
CA THR A 213 -11.76 -19.26 25.30
C THR A 213 -13.15 -18.66 25.41
N ARG A 214 -13.97 -18.86 24.38
CA ARG A 214 -15.36 -18.38 24.30
C ARG A 214 -16.32 -19.55 24.19
N THR A 215 -17.41 -19.49 24.95
CA THR A 215 -18.53 -20.43 24.82
C THR A 215 -19.59 -19.79 23.95
N VAL A 216 -19.97 -20.49 22.87
CA VAL A 216 -20.99 -20.06 21.92
C VAL A 216 -22.11 -21.08 21.92
N GLU A 217 -23.35 -20.60 21.99
CA GLU A 217 -24.53 -21.46 21.92
C GLU A 217 -24.74 -21.99 20.49
N ILE A 218 -25.18 -23.25 20.41
CA ILE A 218 -25.66 -23.86 19.17
C ILE A 218 -27.18 -23.93 19.29
N PRO A 219 -27.95 -23.12 18.53
CA PRO A 219 -29.41 -23.18 18.60
C PRO A 219 -29.91 -24.56 18.19
N PHE A 220 -30.99 -25.02 18.83
CA PHE A 220 -31.67 -26.26 18.43
C PHE A 220 -32.55 -26.03 17.20
N ASP A 221 -32.76 -27.09 16.41
CA ASP A 221 -33.72 -27.08 15.31
C ASP A 221 -35.10 -27.57 15.76
N THR A 222 -36.15 -27.27 15.00
CA THR A 222 -37.51 -27.78 15.25
C THR A 222 -37.90 -28.80 14.20
N GLN A 223 -38.26 -30.01 14.63
CA GLN A 223 -38.77 -31.08 13.78
C GLN A 223 -40.26 -31.30 14.00
N THR A 224 -41.03 -31.37 12.92
CA THR A 224 -42.47 -31.62 12.97
C THR A 224 -42.78 -33.04 12.50
N ILE A 225 -43.50 -33.81 13.31
CA ILE A 225 -43.95 -35.17 12.97
C ILE A 225 -45.48 -35.22 12.89
N ILE A 226 -46.03 -35.96 11.93
CA ILE A 226 -47.48 -36.15 11.83
C ILE A 226 -47.88 -37.31 12.76
N ASP A 227 -48.82 -37.05 13.67
CA ASP A 227 -49.34 -38.07 14.59
C ASP A 227 -50.84 -38.31 14.32
N PRO A 228 -51.23 -39.51 13.85
CA PRO A 228 -52.61 -39.83 13.55
C PRO A 228 -53.53 -39.87 14.79
N ASN A 229 -52.97 -39.90 16.01
CA ASN A 229 -53.76 -39.89 17.24
C ASN A 229 -54.15 -38.47 17.68
N LEU A 230 -53.53 -37.43 17.12
CA LEU A 230 -53.89 -36.03 17.36
C LEU A 230 -54.98 -35.61 16.36
N ALA A 231 -55.99 -34.89 16.84
CA ALA A 231 -57.03 -34.35 15.95
C ALA A 231 -56.45 -33.33 14.96
N SER A 232 -57.06 -33.21 13.78
CA SER A 232 -56.64 -32.24 12.76
C SER A 232 -56.53 -30.83 13.36
N GLY A 233 -55.38 -30.19 13.15
CA GLY A 233 -55.10 -28.84 13.65
C GLY A 233 -54.63 -28.76 15.11
N GLN A 234 -54.55 -29.88 15.85
CA GLN A 234 -53.89 -29.93 17.15
C GLN A 234 -52.39 -30.15 17.01
N SER A 235 -51.62 -29.54 17.91
CA SER A 235 -50.16 -29.72 18.02
C SER A 235 -49.75 -29.97 19.46
N GLU A 236 -48.79 -30.86 19.66
CA GLU A 236 -48.21 -31.17 20.97
C GLU A 236 -46.68 -31.23 20.88
N ILE A 237 -45.99 -30.61 21.82
CA ILE A 237 -44.52 -30.73 21.92
C ILE A 237 -44.20 -32.10 22.50
N ARG A 238 -43.58 -32.97 21.71
CA ARG A 238 -43.14 -34.31 22.11
C ARG A 238 -41.77 -34.30 22.78
N GLN A 239 -40.91 -33.36 22.38
CA GLN A 239 -39.58 -33.17 22.95
C GLN A 239 -39.29 -31.67 22.98
N GLN A 240 -38.91 -31.15 24.15
CA GLN A 240 -38.47 -29.77 24.27
C GLN A 240 -37.07 -29.63 23.66
N GLY A 241 -36.86 -28.59 22.85
CA GLY A 241 -35.53 -28.31 22.30
C GLY A 241 -34.61 -27.68 23.34
N GLU A 242 -33.31 -28.01 23.27
CA GLU A 242 -32.27 -27.44 24.13
C GLU A 242 -31.06 -27.02 23.30
N ASN A 243 -30.60 -25.77 23.49
CA ASN A 243 -29.41 -25.28 22.81
C ASN A 243 -28.18 -26.10 23.23
N GLY A 244 -27.40 -26.47 22.24
CA GLY A 244 -26.06 -26.99 22.42
C GLY A 244 -25.08 -25.87 22.78
N GLU A 245 -23.83 -26.26 23.00
CA GLU A 245 -22.72 -25.37 23.30
C GLU A 245 -21.48 -25.83 22.54
N LYS A 246 -20.72 -24.87 22.04
CA LYS A 246 -19.37 -25.08 21.55
C LYS A 246 -18.40 -24.13 22.20
N GLN A 247 -17.19 -24.61 22.40
CA GLN A 247 -16.07 -23.85 22.90
C GLN A 247 -15.16 -23.49 21.73
N GLN A 248 -14.89 -22.20 21.57
CA GLN A 248 -13.99 -21.65 20.58
C GLN A 248 -12.76 -21.11 21.30
N VAL A 249 -11.58 -21.54 20.87
CA VAL A 249 -10.29 -21.03 21.37
C VAL A 249 -9.71 -20.10 20.33
N TYR A 250 -9.36 -18.90 20.73
CA TYR A 250 -8.79 -17.86 19.89
C TYR A 250 -7.35 -17.59 20.29
N ASP A 251 -6.44 -17.55 19.31
CA ASP A 251 -5.13 -16.93 19.49
C ASP A 251 -5.32 -15.41 19.34
N VAL A 252 -5.04 -14.65 20.40
CA VAL A 252 -5.26 -13.20 20.49
C VAL A 252 -3.91 -12.48 20.59
N THR A 253 -3.72 -11.45 19.78
CA THR A 253 -2.58 -10.53 19.88
C THR A 253 -3.04 -9.26 20.59
N TYR A 254 -2.31 -8.88 21.63
CA TYR A 254 -2.55 -7.68 22.43
C TYR A 254 -1.47 -6.66 22.18
N VAL A 255 -1.88 -5.39 22.02
CA VAL A 255 -1.01 -4.22 21.96
C VAL A 255 -1.34 -3.34 23.15
N ASP A 256 -0.35 -3.09 24.01
CA ASP A 256 -0.52 -2.40 25.30
C ASP A 256 -1.64 -2.99 26.17
N GLY A 257 -1.82 -4.32 26.09
CA GLY A 257 -2.85 -5.06 26.83
C GLY A 257 -4.26 -5.00 26.23
N VAL A 258 -4.46 -4.30 25.12
CA VAL A 258 -5.73 -4.25 24.39
C VAL A 258 -5.69 -5.24 23.22
N ALA A 259 -6.73 -6.05 23.05
CA ALA A 259 -6.81 -7.00 21.94
C ALA A 259 -6.86 -6.25 20.60
N GLU A 260 -5.88 -6.52 19.73
CA GLU A 260 -5.75 -5.93 18.40
C GLU A 260 -6.29 -6.88 17.33
N SER A 261 -5.96 -8.16 17.44
CA SER A 261 -6.43 -9.18 16.50
C SER A 261 -6.67 -10.51 17.20
N GLU A 262 -7.61 -11.27 16.66
CA GLU A 262 -7.93 -12.61 17.13
C GLU A 262 -8.08 -13.55 15.93
N THR A 263 -7.62 -14.78 16.08
CA THR A 263 -7.77 -15.83 15.06
C THR A 263 -8.32 -17.09 15.73
N LEU A 264 -9.35 -17.69 15.12
CA LEU A 264 -9.91 -18.93 15.63
C LEU A 264 -8.89 -20.06 15.50
N LYS A 265 -8.38 -20.54 16.62
CA LYS A 265 -7.42 -21.64 16.69
C LYS A 265 -8.11 -22.99 16.62
N SER A 266 -9.19 -23.14 17.37
CA SER A 266 -9.96 -24.38 17.41
C SER A 266 -11.39 -24.15 17.85
N GLU A 267 -12.26 -25.08 17.46
CA GLU A 267 -13.66 -25.13 17.88
C GLU A 267 -14.00 -26.56 18.27
N THR A 268 -14.65 -26.74 19.42
CA THR A 268 -15.08 -28.05 19.93
C THR A 268 -16.50 -27.95 20.44
N VAL A 269 -17.39 -28.81 19.96
CA VAL A 269 -18.75 -28.93 20.50
C VAL A 269 -18.69 -29.62 21.86
N THR A 270 -19.06 -28.90 22.91
CA THR A 270 -19.06 -29.40 24.30
C THR A 270 -20.42 -30.00 24.69
N ARG A 271 -21.50 -29.49 24.08
CA ARG A 271 -22.86 -30.03 24.21
C ARG A 271 -23.56 -30.00 22.86
N MET A 272 -24.07 -31.15 22.41
CA MET A 272 -24.91 -31.20 21.20
C MET A 272 -26.25 -30.52 21.46
N ALA A 273 -26.79 -29.79 20.48
CA ALA A 273 -28.15 -29.29 20.55
C ALA A 273 -29.15 -30.45 20.48
N VAL A 274 -30.26 -30.31 21.19
CA VAL A 274 -31.36 -31.27 21.19
C VAL A 274 -32.52 -30.62 20.46
N ASP A 275 -32.93 -31.19 19.33
CA ASP A 275 -34.02 -30.63 18.53
C ASP A 275 -35.37 -30.66 19.27
N GLN A 276 -36.19 -29.64 19.04
CA GLN A 276 -37.58 -29.60 19.50
C GLN A 276 -38.44 -30.43 18.56
N ILE A 277 -39.19 -31.40 19.09
CA ILE A 277 -40.11 -32.23 18.27
C ILE A 277 -41.54 -31.80 18.55
N ILE A 278 -42.25 -31.36 17.51
CA ILE A 278 -43.68 -31.01 17.56
C ILE A 278 -44.47 -32.07 16.79
N ALA A 279 -45.37 -32.77 17.46
CA ALA A 279 -46.35 -33.63 16.80
C ALA A 279 -47.56 -32.80 16.37
N VAL A 280 -48.02 -32.96 15.13
CA VAL A 280 -49.22 -32.30 14.59
C VAL A 280 -50.21 -33.35 14.08
N GLY A 281 -51.51 -33.13 14.32
CA GLY A 281 -52.55 -34.00 13.76
C GLY A 281 -52.61 -33.94 12.23
N PRO A 282 -53.00 -35.03 11.55
CA PRO A 282 -53.12 -35.05 10.09
C PRO A 282 -54.08 -33.97 9.62
N GLN A 283 -53.67 -33.23 8.60
CA GLN A 283 -54.46 -32.16 8.01
C GLN A 283 -55.77 -32.76 7.47
N ALA A 284 -56.91 -32.23 7.90
CA ALA A 284 -58.20 -32.66 7.40
C ALA A 284 -58.21 -32.57 5.87
N THR A 285 -58.35 -33.72 5.20
CA THR A 285 -58.64 -33.78 3.78
C THR A 285 -60.06 -33.26 3.59
N SER A 286 -60.19 -32.00 3.17
CA SER A 286 -61.42 -31.53 2.53
C SER A 286 -61.56 -32.29 1.21
N ASP A 287 -62.32 -33.39 1.22
CA ASP A 287 -62.65 -34.14 0.01
C ASP A 287 -63.77 -33.39 -0.77
N PRO A 288 -63.74 -33.40 -2.13
CA PRO A 288 -64.61 -32.57 -2.94
C PRO A 288 -65.94 -33.30 -3.17
N THR A 289 -66.99 -32.85 -2.52
CA THR A 289 -68.36 -33.20 -2.93
C THR A 289 -69.21 -31.95 -2.98
N ASP A 290 -69.20 -31.28 -4.14
CA ASP A 290 -70.39 -30.57 -4.60
C ASP A 290 -70.61 -30.87 -6.09
N THR A 291 -71.44 -31.88 -6.34
CA THR A 291 -72.01 -32.15 -7.66
C THR A 291 -73.46 -31.67 -7.69
N SER A 292 -73.65 -30.69 -8.57
CA SER A 292 -74.83 -30.45 -9.43
C SER A 292 -76.13 -29.94 -8.81
N ASN A 293 -76.52 -28.71 -9.19
CA ASN A 293 -77.66 -28.52 -10.10
C ASN A 293 -77.71 -27.11 -10.71
N GLY A 294 -78.00 -26.99 -12.02
CA GLY A 294 -78.54 -25.78 -12.63
C GLY A 294 -77.85 -25.26 -13.89
N GLN A 295 -78.10 -25.90 -15.03
CA GLN A 295 -77.74 -25.42 -16.36
C GLN A 295 -78.91 -24.64 -17.01
N ALA A 296 -78.57 -23.47 -17.59
CA ALA A 296 -79.20 -22.72 -18.69
C ALA A 296 -80.56 -22.02 -18.40
N ASP A 297 -80.88 -20.83 -18.93
CA ASP A 297 -80.29 -20.07 -20.05
C ASP A 297 -80.77 -18.59 -20.07
N SER A 298 -80.01 -17.81 -20.86
CA SER A 298 -80.44 -16.73 -21.77
C SER A 298 -80.47 -15.27 -21.31
N GLY A 299 -79.60 -14.46 -21.94
CA GLY A 299 -79.71 -13.00 -21.90
C GLY A 299 -78.58 -12.11 -22.45
N SER A 300 -77.83 -12.52 -23.50
CA SER A 300 -77.18 -11.67 -24.55
C SER A 300 -76.40 -10.38 -24.15
N ASN A 301 -75.06 -10.37 -24.24
CA ASN A 301 -74.20 -9.85 -25.35
C ASN A 301 -74.14 -8.30 -25.43
N THR A 302 -72.99 -7.61 -25.40
CA THR A 302 -71.93 -7.61 -26.44
C THR A 302 -70.65 -6.88 -25.98
N THR A 303 -69.49 -7.49 -26.26
CA THR A 303 -68.17 -6.89 -26.59
C THR A 303 -68.16 -6.39 -28.06
N PRO A 304 -67.06 -5.98 -28.74
CA PRO A 304 -65.69 -5.56 -28.33
C PRO A 304 -65.18 -4.30 -29.11
N ASP A 305 -63.91 -3.99 -28.88
CA ASP A 305 -62.87 -3.67 -29.90
C ASP A 305 -62.54 -2.24 -30.33
N GLU A 306 -61.23 -2.12 -30.57
CA GLU A 306 -60.34 -1.00 -30.79
C GLU A 306 -60.57 -0.20 -32.08
N SER A 307 -60.22 1.09 -32.05
CA SER A 307 -59.15 1.70 -32.88
C SER A 307 -59.24 3.24 -32.89
N GLY A 308 -58.09 3.91 -32.96
CA GLY A 308 -57.98 5.19 -33.68
C GLY A 308 -57.73 6.48 -32.88
N SER A 309 -56.45 6.82 -32.75
CA SER A 309 -55.80 8.11 -33.10
C SER A 309 -56.53 9.46 -32.95
N SER A 310 -55.90 10.33 -32.15
CA SER A 310 -55.54 11.76 -32.37
C SER A 310 -56.59 12.85 -32.69
N ASN A 311 -56.48 13.92 -31.87
CA ASN A 311 -56.67 15.36 -32.09
C ASN A 311 -58.06 15.99 -32.31
N GLY A 312 -58.24 17.16 -31.67
CA GLY A 312 -59.33 18.13 -31.83
C GLY A 312 -59.82 18.62 -30.45
N ASP A 313 -59.21 19.64 -29.84
CA ASP A 313 -59.38 21.08 -30.11
C ASP A 313 -60.73 21.66 -29.63
N SER A 314 -60.62 22.77 -28.87
CA SER A 314 -61.61 23.83 -28.64
C SER A 314 -62.86 23.45 -27.80
N SER A 315 -63.33 24.22 -26.81
CA SER A 315 -63.40 25.67 -26.68
C SER A 315 -64.05 26.06 -25.33
N GLY A 316 -63.86 27.33 -24.94
CA GLY A 316 -64.84 28.11 -24.16
C GLY A 316 -64.47 28.28 -22.69
N SER A 317 -63.70 29.29 -22.28
CA SER A 317 -64.00 30.73 -22.18
C SER A 317 -64.70 31.15 -20.88
N ASP A 318 -64.14 32.22 -20.30
CA ASP A 318 -64.75 33.20 -19.40
C ASP A 318 -64.93 32.79 -17.92
N SER A 319 -64.64 33.59 -16.90
CA SER A 319 -64.21 34.98 -16.80
C SER A 319 -63.78 35.30 -15.36
N ASN A 320 -62.71 36.11 -15.26
CA ASN A 320 -62.59 37.31 -14.43
C ASN A 320 -62.75 37.26 -12.89
N GLY A 321 -61.70 37.73 -12.21
CA GLY A 321 -61.84 38.84 -11.27
C GLY A 321 -61.34 38.61 -9.85
N GLY A 322 -60.43 39.48 -9.37
CA GLY A 322 -60.34 39.82 -7.96
C GLY A 322 -58.93 39.98 -7.38
N SER A 323 -58.38 41.19 -7.53
CA SER A 323 -57.16 41.67 -6.86
C SER A 323 -57.35 41.88 -5.35
N GLY A 324 -56.27 41.76 -4.56
CA GLY A 324 -56.25 42.13 -3.15
C GLY A 324 -54.87 41.95 -2.49
N THR A 325 -54.09 43.04 -2.51
CA THR A 325 -52.82 43.30 -1.80
C THR A 325 -52.98 43.34 -0.27
N ASP A 326 -51.98 42.87 0.51
CA ASP A 326 -51.17 43.60 1.51
C ASP A 326 -50.33 42.60 2.36
N SER A 327 -48.99 42.69 2.39
CA SER A 327 -48.12 43.40 3.37
C SER A 327 -47.83 42.62 4.67
N GLY A 328 -46.55 42.63 5.11
CA GLY A 328 -46.18 42.22 6.48
C GLY A 328 -44.84 41.48 6.63
N THR A 329 -43.79 42.25 6.91
CA THR A 329 -42.42 41.82 7.24
C THR A 329 -42.28 41.37 8.71
N THR A 330 -41.13 40.73 9.02
CA THR A 330 -40.51 40.38 10.32
C THR A 330 -40.90 39.00 10.87
N GLY A 331 -40.02 38.15 11.41
CA GLY A 331 -38.59 38.19 11.66
C GLY A 331 -38.24 37.08 12.67
N GLY A 332 -37.07 36.45 12.52
CA GLY A 332 -36.30 35.84 13.61
C GLY A 332 -36.64 34.40 14.06
N GLY A 333 -35.60 33.56 14.07
CA GLY A 333 -35.24 32.81 15.28
C GLY A 333 -35.55 31.31 15.32
N SER A 334 -34.56 30.53 14.89
CA SER A 334 -33.98 29.37 15.59
C SER A 334 -34.81 28.13 15.94
N SER A 335 -34.27 27.01 15.45
CA SER A 335 -33.95 25.76 16.16
C SER A 335 -34.84 24.52 16.00
N SER A 336 -34.13 23.46 15.57
CA SER A 336 -34.26 22.05 15.93
C SER A 336 -35.37 21.21 15.27
N GLY A 337 -34.98 19.98 14.90
CA GLY A 337 -35.89 18.88 14.61
C GLY A 337 -35.59 18.20 13.27
N GLY A 338 -34.89 17.06 13.34
CA GLY A 338 -34.53 16.25 12.19
C GLY A 338 -35.70 15.46 11.58
N SER A 339 -35.40 14.73 10.51
CA SER A 339 -36.11 13.56 9.93
C SER A 339 -35.32 13.19 8.66
N SER A 340 -34.62 12.05 8.62
CA SER A 340 -35.10 10.74 8.17
C SER A 340 -35.66 10.71 6.74
N SER A 341 -34.97 10.00 5.86
CA SER A 341 -35.44 9.19 4.71
C SER A 341 -34.23 9.03 3.79
N GLY A 342 -33.87 7.87 3.24
CA GLY A 342 -34.62 6.66 2.95
C GLY A 342 -34.11 6.18 1.57
N GLY A 343 -33.99 4.88 1.36
CA GLY A 343 -33.79 4.35 0.00
C GLY A 343 -32.80 3.21 -0.11
N SER A 344 -33.19 2.06 0.41
CA SER A 344 -32.67 0.76 -0.03
C SER A 344 -33.04 0.52 -1.49
N SER A 345 -32.14 -0.08 -2.28
CA SER A 345 -32.56 -1.00 -3.34
C SER A 345 -31.54 -2.12 -3.51
N SER A 346 -32.09 -3.32 -3.39
CA SER A 346 -31.50 -4.63 -3.51
C SER A 346 -31.54 -5.10 -4.97
N GLY A 347 -30.59 -5.92 -5.36
CA GLY A 347 -30.62 -6.73 -6.58
C GLY A 347 -29.76 -7.96 -6.37
N GLY A 348 -30.40 -9.11 -6.18
CA GLY A 348 -29.75 -10.42 -6.15
C GLY A 348 -29.75 -11.07 -7.53
N ASP A 349 -28.81 -11.98 -7.75
CA ASP A 349 -28.97 -13.12 -8.66
C ASP A 349 -28.11 -14.29 -8.16
N SER A 350 -28.58 -15.49 -8.43
CA SER A 350 -28.22 -16.79 -7.84
C SER A 350 -27.97 -17.77 -8.98
N GLY A 351 -26.97 -18.65 -8.90
CA GLY A 351 -26.89 -19.71 -9.91
C GLY A 351 -25.68 -20.65 -9.89
N SER A 352 -25.81 -21.70 -9.08
CA SER A 352 -25.55 -23.11 -9.42
C SER A 352 -24.13 -23.71 -9.59
N SER A 353 -24.14 -24.99 -9.21
CA SER A 353 -23.12 -25.92 -8.75
C SER A 353 -22.82 -27.08 -9.70
N GLY A 354 -21.71 -27.79 -9.46
CA GLY A 354 -21.46 -29.20 -9.83
C GLY A 354 -20.01 -29.43 -10.26
N GLY A 355 -19.21 -30.42 -9.81
CA GLY A 355 -19.41 -31.60 -8.98
C GLY A 355 -18.69 -32.83 -9.60
N SER A 356 -17.95 -33.61 -8.78
CA SER A 356 -17.39 -34.99 -8.99
C SER A 356 -15.92 -35.06 -9.48
N SER A 357 -14.92 -35.60 -8.74
CA SER A 357 -14.65 -36.97 -8.20
C SER A 357 -14.37 -38.02 -9.31
N SER A 358 -13.41 -38.98 -9.29
CA SER A 358 -12.58 -39.65 -8.28
C SER A 358 -11.57 -40.64 -8.92
N GLY A 359 -10.56 -41.10 -8.15
CA GLY A 359 -9.87 -42.42 -8.27
C GLY A 359 -8.47 -42.45 -8.90
N GLY A 360 -7.41 -43.10 -8.37
CA GLY A 360 -7.19 -43.90 -7.15
C GLY A 360 -5.80 -44.59 -7.14
N SER A 361 -5.31 -44.90 -5.93
CA SER A 361 -4.47 -46.08 -5.55
C SER A 361 -2.92 -46.07 -5.58
N SER A 362 -2.35 -45.95 -4.35
CA SER A 362 -1.56 -46.98 -3.61
C SER A 362 -0.02 -46.94 -3.47
N SER A 363 0.40 -47.22 -2.22
CA SER A 363 1.74 -47.47 -1.62
C SER A 363 2.66 -46.25 -1.43
N GLY A 364 3.28 -45.94 -0.29
CA GLY A 364 3.51 -46.63 0.99
C GLY A 364 4.92 -46.23 1.47
N GLY A 365 5.06 -45.57 2.62
CA GLY A 365 6.38 -45.29 3.20
C GLY A 365 6.50 -43.97 3.95
N SER A 366 6.50 -44.05 5.27
CA SER A 366 6.58 -42.96 6.24
C SER A 366 7.93 -42.22 6.26
N SER A 367 7.87 -40.93 6.57
CA SER A 367 8.64 -40.22 7.63
C SER A 367 9.36 -38.93 7.22
N SER A 368 9.27 -37.97 8.15
CA SER A 368 9.93 -36.66 8.25
C SER A 368 9.51 -35.58 7.26
N GLY A 369 8.49 -34.84 7.69
CA GLY A 369 8.05 -33.58 7.09
C GLY A 369 9.08 -32.47 7.27
N GLY A 370 9.49 -31.91 6.15
CA GLY A 370 9.91 -30.52 6.02
C GLY A 370 8.98 -29.91 4.98
N SER A 371 7.77 -29.53 5.40
CA SER A 371 6.82 -28.89 4.50
C SER A 371 7.28 -27.47 4.23
N SER A 372 7.76 -27.30 2.99
CA SER A 372 7.73 -26.08 2.22
C SER A 372 6.36 -25.39 2.35
N SER A 373 6.32 -24.30 3.11
CA SER A 373 5.43 -23.18 2.81
C SER A 373 5.98 -22.57 1.52
N GLY A 374 5.40 -22.80 0.36
CA GLY A 374 4.05 -22.34 0.07
C GLY A 374 4.08 -20.84 -0.21
N ASP A 375 5.02 -20.45 -1.08
CA ASP A 375 5.02 -19.18 -1.81
C ASP A 375 3.59 -18.89 -2.29
N SER A 376 2.99 -17.89 -1.65
CA SER A 376 1.68 -17.37 -1.96
C SER A 376 1.83 -15.87 -2.16
N SER A 377 2.49 -15.46 -3.25
CA SER A 377 2.08 -14.30 -4.05
C SER A 377 1.86 -12.96 -3.33
N ALA A 378 2.57 -12.67 -2.23
CA ALA A 378 2.64 -11.32 -1.66
C ALA A 378 3.71 -10.47 -2.38
N SER A 379 3.54 -10.33 -3.69
CA SER A 379 4.24 -9.33 -4.51
C SER A 379 3.24 -8.48 -5.33
N GLN A 380 2.04 -8.28 -4.79
CA GLN A 380 1.13 -7.28 -5.32
C GLN A 380 1.61 -5.91 -4.84
N GLY A 381 1.80 -5.00 -5.78
CA GLY A 381 2.50 -3.74 -5.63
C GLY A 381 2.14 -2.90 -4.40
N ARG A 382 3.12 -2.17 -3.89
CA ARG A 382 3.05 -1.44 -2.62
C ARG A 382 2.01 -0.32 -2.64
N LEU A 383 1.69 0.21 -3.81
CA LEU A 383 0.52 1.03 -4.10
C LEU A 383 -0.20 0.46 -5.34
N TRP A 384 -0.85 -0.68 -5.17
CA TRP A 384 -1.74 -1.21 -6.21
C TRP A 384 -3.05 -0.40 -6.26
N HIS A 385 -3.33 0.20 -7.41
CA HIS A 385 -4.55 0.99 -7.67
C HIS A 385 -4.92 2.04 -6.60
N PRO A 386 -4.00 2.94 -6.22
CA PRO A 386 -4.25 3.89 -5.15
C PRO A 386 -5.16 5.04 -5.61
N THR A 387 -5.73 5.73 -4.62
CA THR A 387 -6.31 7.07 -4.82
C THR A 387 -5.21 8.10 -5.11
N PRO A 388 -5.53 9.24 -5.75
CA PRO A 388 -4.58 10.35 -5.91
C PRO A 388 -3.95 10.80 -4.59
N ALA A 389 -4.71 10.83 -3.50
CA ALA A 389 -4.21 11.22 -2.18
C ALA A 389 -3.17 10.23 -1.62
N GLN A 390 -3.40 8.93 -1.80
CA GLN A 390 -2.43 7.88 -1.42
C GLN A 390 -1.16 7.96 -2.27
N ALA A 391 -1.30 8.17 -3.58
CA ALA A 391 -0.17 8.36 -4.49
C ALA A 391 0.63 9.62 -4.15
N GLN A 392 -0.05 10.74 -3.87
CA GLN A 392 0.55 11.98 -3.39
C GLN A 392 1.32 11.71 -2.11
N THR A 393 0.70 11.12 -1.10
CA THR A 393 1.34 10.79 0.19
C THR A 393 2.60 9.94 0.00
N TYR A 394 2.54 8.90 -0.84
CA TYR A 394 3.72 8.08 -1.12
C TYR A 394 4.83 8.88 -1.81
N ALA A 395 4.50 9.60 -2.89
CA ALA A 395 5.47 10.43 -3.61
C ALA A 395 6.05 11.54 -2.75
N ALA A 396 5.26 12.03 -1.82
CA ALA A 396 5.64 13.02 -0.85
C ALA A 396 6.79 12.43 0.01
N GLY A 397 6.58 11.26 0.62
CA GLY A 397 7.65 10.54 1.35
C GLY A 397 8.85 10.16 0.48
N ALA A 398 8.61 9.79 -0.79
CA ALA A 398 9.64 9.41 -1.76
C ALA A 398 10.50 10.61 -2.24
N ALA A 399 9.92 11.80 -2.34
CA ALA A 399 10.62 13.04 -2.68
C ALA A 399 11.46 13.55 -1.49
N ALA A 400 10.92 13.49 -0.27
CA ALA A 400 11.61 13.93 0.94
C ALA A 400 12.96 13.21 1.16
N GLN A 401 13.06 11.94 0.76
CA GLN A 401 14.31 11.16 0.76
C GLN A 401 15.45 11.76 -0.03
N ARG A 402 15.10 12.49 -1.10
CA ARG A 402 16.05 13.18 -1.98
C ARG A 402 16.33 14.60 -1.48
N GLY A 403 15.87 14.96 -0.29
CA GLY A 403 15.90 16.33 0.23
C GLY A 403 14.91 17.26 -0.49
N TRP A 404 14.00 16.72 -1.30
CA TRP A 404 13.01 17.51 -2.06
C TRP A 404 11.77 17.77 -1.19
N THR A 405 11.94 18.65 -0.21
CA THR A 405 10.87 19.14 0.67
C THR A 405 10.49 20.58 0.30
N GLY A 406 9.47 21.15 0.96
CA GLY A 406 9.06 22.54 0.77
C GLY A 406 8.78 22.88 -0.71
N ASN A 407 9.51 23.86 -1.26
CA ASN A 407 9.32 24.29 -2.65
C ASN A 407 9.54 23.18 -3.68
N GLU A 408 10.50 22.28 -3.45
CA GLU A 408 10.75 21.17 -4.38
C GLU A 408 9.56 20.22 -4.43
N TRP A 409 8.93 19.95 -3.29
CA TRP A 409 7.68 19.19 -3.25
C TRP A 409 6.54 19.92 -3.97
N THR A 410 6.36 21.22 -3.73
CA THR A 410 5.33 22.01 -4.41
C THR A 410 5.49 21.95 -5.94
N CYS A 411 6.73 22.05 -6.43
CA CYS A 411 7.03 21.93 -7.86
C CYS A 411 6.72 20.53 -8.38
N LEU A 412 7.10 19.46 -7.66
CA LEU A 412 6.76 18.08 -8.03
C LEU A 412 5.24 17.87 -8.07
N TYR A 413 4.53 18.39 -7.07
CA TYR A 413 3.09 18.29 -6.97
C TYR A 413 2.40 18.96 -8.15
N ASN A 414 2.76 20.19 -8.47
CA ASN A 414 2.19 20.90 -9.61
C ASN A 414 2.54 20.23 -10.94
N LEU A 415 3.76 19.69 -11.05
CA LEU A 415 4.22 18.95 -12.21
C LEU A 415 3.30 17.76 -12.47
N TRP A 416 3.22 16.81 -11.54
CA TRP A 416 2.43 15.60 -11.74
C TRP A 416 0.91 15.83 -11.67
N MET A 417 0.48 16.91 -11.01
CA MET A 417 -0.90 17.37 -11.10
C MET A 417 -1.26 17.76 -12.55
N ARG A 418 -0.37 18.47 -13.25
CA ARG A 418 -0.57 18.84 -14.66
C ARG A 418 -0.50 17.62 -15.59
N GLU A 419 0.42 16.71 -15.33
CA GLU A 419 0.66 15.55 -16.19
C GLU A 419 -0.48 14.53 -16.17
N SER A 420 -0.95 14.16 -14.97
CA SER A 420 -1.87 13.04 -14.81
C SER A 420 -2.97 13.30 -13.79
N SER A 421 -2.97 14.45 -13.13
CA SER A 421 -3.76 14.68 -11.90
C SER A 421 -3.54 13.57 -10.87
N TRP A 422 -2.30 13.06 -10.79
CA TRP A 422 -1.90 11.98 -9.89
C TRP A 422 -2.60 10.62 -10.13
N LEU A 423 -3.19 10.41 -11.30
CA LEU A 423 -3.87 9.16 -11.66
C LEU A 423 -2.85 8.13 -12.18
N TRP A 424 -2.75 7.00 -11.49
CA TRP A 424 -1.86 5.89 -11.87
C TRP A 424 -2.20 5.28 -13.24
N TYR A 425 -3.46 5.40 -13.67
CA TYR A 425 -3.96 4.88 -14.95
C TYR A 425 -4.05 5.95 -16.05
N ALA A 426 -3.55 7.18 -15.81
CA ALA A 426 -3.61 8.23 -16.82
C ALA A 426 -2.82 7.81 -18.08
N GLU A 427 -3.51 7.75 -19.21
CA GLU A 427 -2.91 7.44 -20.50
C GLU A 427 -3.27 8.54 -21.50
N ASN A 428 -2.26 9.17 -22.08
CA ASN A 428 -2.47 10.17 -23.11
C ASN A 428 -2.86 9.46 -24.43
N PRO A 429 -4.07 9.67 -24.97
CA PRO A 429 -4.56 8.93 -26.13
C PRO A 429 -3.77 9.19 -27.43
N TYR A 430 -3.04 10.31 -27.49
CA TYR A 430 -2.33 10.72 -28.70
C TYR A 430 -0.85 10.30 -28.68
N SER A 431 -0.19 10.40 -27.52
CA SER A 431 1.23 10.07 -27.39
C SER A 431 1.50 8.68 -26.82
N GLY A 432 0.54 8.08 -26.11
CA GLY A 432 0.74 6.85 -25.33
C GLY A 432 1.58 7.05 -24.06
N ALA A 433 1.78 8.30 -23.62
CA ALA A 433 2.40 8.57 -22.32
C ALA A 433 1.52 8.02 -21.20
N TYR A 434 2.14 7.39 -20.19
CA TYR A 434 1.42 6.60 -19.20
C TYR A 434 1.82 6.90 -17.75
N GLY A 435 0.85 6.81 -16.85
CA GLY A 435 1.01 6.82 -15.40
C GLY A 435 1.16 8.20 -14.80
N ILE A 436 1.42 8.24 -13.50
CA ILE A 436 1.59 9.49 -12.74
C ILE A 436 2.61 10.44 -13.38
N PRO A 437 3.83 10.00 -13.75
CA PRO A 437 4.83 10.88 -14.33
C PRO A 437 4.63 11.14 -15.84
N GLN A 438 3.62 10.54 -16.48
CA GLN A 438 3.42 10.54 -17.94
C GLN A 438 4.66 10.09 -18.72
N SER A 439 5.18 8.90 -18.39
CA SER A 439 6.36 8.34 -19.03
C SER A 439 6.10 8.01 -20.51
N LEU A 440 7.02 8.42 -21.40
CA LEU A 440 6.97 8.13 -22.84
C LEU A 440 8.25 7.44 -23.34
N PRO A 441 8.19 6.18 -23.82
CA PRO A 441 7.08 5.24 -23.66
C PRO A 441 6.99 4.70 -22.21
N GLY A 442 5.78 4.31 -21.80
CA GLY A 442 5.49 3.92 -20.41
C GLY A 442 6.26 2.69 -19.90
N ASP A 443 6.67 1.79 -20.79
CA ASP A 443 7.45 0.59 -20.48
C ASP A 443 8.83 0.88 -19.90
N LYS A 444 9.34 2.12 -20.00
CA LYS A 444 10.55 2.55 -19.28
C LYS A 444 10.45 2.31 -17.77
N MET A 445 9.24 2.40 -17.21
CA MET A 445 8.98 2.15 -15.79
C MET A 445 9.16 0.68 -15.40
N ALA A 446 9.18 -0.25 -16.37
CA ALA A 446 9.42 -1.68 -16.11
C ALA A 446 10.80 -1.96 -15.48
N THR A 447 11.74 -1.03 -15.63
CA THR A 447 13.06 -1.09 -14.97
C THR A 447 12.97 -1.01 -13.44
N PHE A 448 11.88 -0.47 -12.90
CA PHE A 448 11.63 -0.34 -11.45
C PHE A 448 10.69 -1.43 -10.93
N GLY A 449 9.89 -2.07 -11.79
CA GLY A 449 9.02 -3.17 -11.38
C GLY A 449 8.19 -3.76 -12.52
N ALA A 450 7.95 -5.08 -12.47
CA ALA A 450 7.19 -5.78 -13.51
C ALA A 450 5.73 -5.29 -13.62
N ASN A 451 5.14 -4.84 -12.51
CA ASN A 451 3.77 -4.34 -12.41
C ASN A 451 3.65 -2.82 -12.58
N TRP A 452 4.58 -2.18 -13.29
CA TRP A 452 4.65 -0.72 -13.46
C TRP A 452 3.35 -0.06 -13.95
N ARG A 453 2.49 -0.81 -14.65
CA ARG A 453 1.23 -0.29 -15.18
C ARG A 453 0.19 -0.07 -14.08
N ASP A 454 0.19 -0.90 -13.04
CA ASP A 454 -0.86 -0.92 -12.00
C ASP A 454 -0.33 -0.55 -10.60
N ASP A 455 0.99 -0.55 -10.42
CA ASP A 455 1.66 -0.15 -9.18
C ASP A 455 2.17 1.29 -9.26
N ALA A 456 1.47 2.19 -8.59
CA ALA A 456 1.83 3.61 -8.56
C ALA A 456 3.17 3.87 -7.87
N ALA A 457 3.61 3.01 -6.95
CA ALA A 457 4.91 3.16 -6.30
C ALA A 457 6.04 3.03 -7.34
N VAL A 458 5.93 2.04 -8.24
CA VAL A 458 6.86 1.85 -9.36
C VAL A 458 6.88 3.07 -10.28
N GLN A 459 5.70 3.62 -10.59
CA GLN A 459 5.60 4.81 -11.44
C GLN A 459 6.25 6.04 -10.80
N ILE A 460 5.96 6.27 -9.51
CA ILE A 460 6.49 7.38 -8.73
C ILE A 460 8.01 7.25 -8.59
N ASP A 461 8.53 6.08 -8.21
CA ASP A 461 9.96 5.85 -8.00
C ASP A 461 10.76 6.09 -9.30
N TRP A 462 10.23 5.59 -10.43
CA TRP A 462 10.80 5.87 -11.75
C TRP A 462 10.76 7.36 -12.08
N GLY A 463 9.62 8.03 -11.87
CA GLY A 463 9.44 9.45 -12.15
C GLY A 463 10.40 10.34 -11.35
N LEU A 464 10.57 10.07 -10.05
CA LEU A 464 11.55 10.77 -9.22
C LEU A 464 12.99 10.55 -9.69
N SER A 465 13.32 9.30 -10.07
CA SER A 465 14.64 8.98 -10.61
C SER A 465 14.91 9.72 -11.92
N TYR A 466 13.92 9.79 -12.81
CA TYR A 466 14.00 10.53 -14.06
C TYR A 466 14.22 12.04 -13.83
N ILE A 467 13.47 12.65 -12.91
CA ILE A 467 13.65 14.06 -12.54
C ILE A 467 15.07 14.32 -12.04
N ALA A 468 15.58 13.47 -11.14
CA ALA A 468 16.93 13.63 -10.60
C ALA A 468 18.00 13.55 -11.69
N GLN A 469 17.87 12.58 -12.60
CA GLN A 469 18.84 12.37 -13.68
C GLN A 469 18.79 13.45 -14.75
N ARG A 470 17.59 13.88 -15.14
CA ARG A 470 17.38 14.77 -16.28
C ARG A 470 17.44 16.24 -15.91
N TYR A 471 16.87 16.59 -14.76
CA TYR A 471 16.66 17.97 -14.34
C TYR A 471 17.45 18.35 -13.10
N GLY A 472 17.91 17.38 -12.29
CA GLY A 472 18.55 17.62 -11.02
C GLY A 472 17.55 17.79 -9.87
N SER A 473 16.51 18.63 -10.05
CA SER A 473 15.44 18.81 -9.06
C SER A 473 14.05 19.03 -9.66
N PRO A 474 12.96 18.79 -8.90
CA PRO A 474 11.59 19.08 -9.32
C PRO A 474 11.36 20.54 -9.72
N SER A 475 12.01 21.49 -9.05
CA SER A 475 11.89 22.91 -9.39
C SER A 475 12.45 23.21 -10.77
N GLN A 476 13.56 22.56 -11.14
CA GLN A 476 14.14 22.68 -12.48
C GLN A 476 13.26 21.98 -13.54
N ALA A 477 12.69 20.82 -13.20
CA ALA A 477 11.74 20.12 -14.08
C ALA A 477 10.46 20.94 -14.29
N TRP A 478 9.92 21.55 -13.24
CA TRP A 478 8.73 22.39 -13.30
C TRP A 478 8.97 23.63 -14.16
N ALA A 479 10.08 24.34 -13.96
CA ALA A 479 10.45 25.49 -14.78
C ALA A 479 10.59 25.12 -16.27
N HIS A 480 11.20 23.97 -16.57
CA HIS A 480 11.27 23.46 -17.95
C HIS A 480 9.88 23.16 -18.53
N SER A 481 9.02 22.52 -17.74
CA SER A 481 7.67 22.17 -18.15
C SER A 481 6.78 23.42 -18.34
N GLU A 482 6.99 24.50 -17.58
CA GLU A 482 6.34 25.80 -17.84
C GLU A 482 6.77 26.43 -19.17
N GLU A 483 8.02 26.25 -19.60
CA GLU A 483 8.54 26.79 -20.85
C GLU A 483 8.14 25.96 -22.07
N VAL A 484 8.24 24.63 -21.98
CA VAL A 484 8.17 23.72 -23.15
C VAL A 484 6.88 22.89 -23.17
N GLY A 485 6.15 22.83 -22.05
CA GLY A 485 4.91 22.06 -21.90
C GLY A 485 5.10 20.58 -21.59
N TRP A 486 6.35 20.13 -21.35
CA TRP A 486 6.71 18.78 -20.95
C TRP A 486 8.03 18.78 -20.15
N TYR A 487 8.32 17.66 -19.47
CA TYR A 487 9.59 17.39 -18.79
C TYR A 487 10.00 15.92 -19.02
#